data_AF-A0AAD6MT47-F1
#
_entry.id   AF-A0AAD6MT47-F1
#
_cell.length_a   1.000
_cell.length_b   1.000
_cell.length_c   1.000
_cell.angle_alpha   90.00
_cell.angle_beta   90.00
_cell.angle_gamma   90.00
#
_symmetry.space_group_name_H-M   'P 1'
#
loop_
_entity.id
_entity.type
_entity.pdbx_description
1 polymer ?
#
loop_
_entity_poly.entity_id
_entity_poly.type
_entity_poly.pdbx_seq_one_letter_code
_entity_poly.pdbx_strand_id
1 'polypeptide(L)'
;MGWDQATVVEAAKNYQETERKEKEDAELQRREKRLQLHLAYHYQAQKLRSSPVGSYIVDSTEIEQVKPSLTKNMTIDIHPTDTPGIFKAEFNFGAAEGVMIIGPSDEAVAQYSYSIKDVSEEEGDEEDGDKDEAKSADPAPRGKGSKKSKKAPLRCFYELCLRGRDASGWLLNLDDYCTGTIMFSDRQLVHFTADVDLPGVGNGHPWFNAQKVSDIPDSCGEEWTKYVEDESDSDDEWWRSHYFYYE
;
A
#
# COMPACT_ATOMS: atom_id res chain seq x y z
N MET A 1 14.75 -4.76 -57.07
CA MET A 1 15.42 -5.40 -55.91
C MET A 1 14.35 -5.73 -54.90
N GLY A 2 13.87 -6.98 -54.87
CA GLY A 2 12.89 -7.44 -53.87
C GLY A 2 13.62 -8.06 -52.68
N TRP A 3 13.05 -7.95 -51.48
CA TRP A 3 13.55 -8.62 -50.29
C TRP A 3 13.24 -10.13 -50.41
N ASP A 4 14.22 -10.99 -50.14
CA ASP A 4 14.00 -12.43 -50.11
C ASP A 4 13.16 -12.82 -48.89
N GLN A 5 12.01 -13.44 -49.14
CA GLN A 5 11.04 -13.79 -48.11
C GLN A 5 11.62 -14.77 -47.07
N ALA A 6 12.50 -15.69 -47.49
CA ALA A 6 13.13 -16.63 -46.57
C ALA A 6 14.07 -15.91 -45.59
N THR A 7 14.89 -14.99 -46.10
CA THR A 7 15.77 -14.14 -45.29
C THR A 7 14.98 -13.29 -44.27
N VAL A 8 13.83 -12.73 -44.66
CA VAL A 8 12.98 -11.94 -43.75
C VAL A 8 12.38 -12.80 -42.63
N VAL A 9 11.93 -14.02 -42.95
CA VAL A 9 11.35 -14.94 -41.94
C VAL A 9 12.42 -15.40 -40.94
N GLU A 10 13.63 -15.69 -41.40
CA GLU A 10 14.74 -16.10 -40.54
C GLU A 10 15.16 -14.95 -39.61
N ALA A 11 15.28 -13.73 -40.14
CA ALA A 11 15.57 -12.54 -39.34
C ALA A 11 14.50 -12.29 -38.26
N ALA A 12 13.21 -12.45 -38.60
CA ALA A 12 12.11 -12.28 -37.66
C ALA A 12 12.16 -13.32 -36.52
N LYS A 13 12.47 -14.58 -36.82
CA LYS A 13 12.63 -15.64 -35.80
C LYS A 13 13.80 -15.37 -34.87
N ASN A 14 14.96 -15.02 -35.44
CA ASN A 14 16.16 -14.71 -34.66
C ASN A 14 15.92 -13.51 -33.73
N TYR A 15 15.20 -12.49 -34.20
CA TYR A 15 14.80 -11.35 -33.39
C TYR A 15 13.91 -11.76 -32.22
N GLN A 16 12.86 -12.56 -32.47
CA GLN A 16 11.96 -13.05 -31.42
C GLN A 16 12.69 -13.90 -30.37
N GLU A 17 13.61 -14.77 -30.79
CA GLU A 17 14.39 -15.60 -29.89
C GLU A 17 15.36 -14.77 -29.04
N THR A 18 16.00 -13.76 -29.64
CA THR A 18 16.89 -12.82 -28.95
C THR A 18 16.11 -12.02 -27.92
N GLU A 19 14.96 -11.43 -28.28
CA GLU A 19 14.10 -10.70 -27.34
C GLU A 19 13.63 -11.57 -26.19
N ARG A 20 13.24 -12.83 -26.46
CA ARG A 20 12.82 -13.76 -25.40
C ARG A 20 13.96 -14.01 -24.42
N LYS A 21 15.16 -14.31 -24.93
CA LYS A 21 16.33 -14.56 -24.09
C LYS A 21 16.72 -13.33 -23.27
N GLU A 22 16.71 -12.15 -23.88
CA GLU A 22 16.99 -10.90 -23.16
C GLU A 22 15.98 -10.64 -22.03
N LYS A 23 14.69 -10.94 -22.27
CA LYS A 23 13.65 -10.83 -21.23
C LYS A 23 13.88 -11.83 -20.09
N GLU A 24 14.20 -13.08 -20.40
CA GLU A 24 14.50 -14.12 -19.41
C GLU A 24 15.75 -13.76 -18.57
N ASP A 25 16.83 -13.31 -19.22
CA ASP A 25 18.06 -12.89 -18.55
C ASP A 25 17.81 -11.66 -17.64
N ALA A 26 17.01 -10.70 -18.10
CA ALA A 26 16.64 -9.52 -17.31
C ALA A 26 15.78 -9.89 -16.09
N GLU A 27 14.84 -10.82 -16.24
CA GLU A 27 14.00 -11.30 -15.15
C GLU A 27 14.81 -12.06 -14.10
N LEU A 28 15.74 -12.91 -14.55
CA LEU A 28 16.66 -13.63 -13.67
C LEU A 28 17.51 -12.65 -12.86
N GLN A 29 18.13 -11.67 -13.52
CA GLN A 29 18.93 -10.64 -12.82
C GLN A 29 18.08 -9.84 -11.82
N ARG A 30 16.82 -9.51 -12.16
CA ARG A 30 15.90 -8.84 -11.23
C ARG A 30 15.68 -9.71 -9.98
N ARG A 31 15.36 -10.99 -10.18
CA ARG A 31 15.08 -11.94 -9.09
C ARG A 31 16.30 -12.13 -8.19
N GLU A 32 17.48 -12.27 -8.77
CA GLU A 32 18.73 -12.44 -8.01
C GLU A 32 19.06 -11.20 -7.16
N LYS A 33 18.94 -9.99 -7.72
CA LYS A 33 19.17 -8.74 -6.97
C LYS A 33 18.19 -8.59 -5.80
N ARG A 34 16.90 -8.85 -6.02
CA ARG A 34 15.87 -8.79 -4.97
C ARG A 34 16.14 -9.80 -3.86
N LEU A 35 16.50 -11.04 -4.23
CA LEU A 35 16.87 -12.06 -3.27
C LEU A 35 18.11 -11.66 -2.46
N GLN A 36 19.13 -11.08 -3.09
CA GLN A 36 20.32 -10.59 -2.40
C GLN A 36 19.99 -9.51 -1.37
N LEU A 37 19.12 -8.55 -1.70
CA LEU A 37 18.65 -7.52 -0.76
C LEU A 37 17.94 -8.15 0.44
N HIS A 38 16.99 -9.05 0.20
CA HIS A 38 16.26 -9.72 1.26
C HIS A 38 17.17 -10.57 2.16
N LEU A 39 18.11 -11.33 1.59
CA LEU A 39 19.06 -12.14 2.36
C LEU A 39 20.01 -11.26 3.19
N ALA A 40 20.48 -10.14 2.63
CA ALA A 40 21.32 -9.18 3.34
C ALA A 40 20.57 -8.57 4.54
N TYR A 41 19.30 -8.25 4.38
CA TYR A 41 18.43 -7.78 5.46
C TYR A 41 18.16 -8.89 6.49
N HIS A 42 17.75 -10.08 6.05
CA HIS A 42 17.40 -11.21 6.92
C HIS A 42 18.56 -11.59 7.87
N TYR A 43 19.80 -11.54 7.39
CA TYR A 43 20.98 -11.78 8.23
C TYR A 43 21.11 -10.77 9.39
N GLN A 44 20.70 -9.51 9.17
CA GLN A 44 20.69 -8.46 10.19
C GLN A 44 19.47 -8.57 11.10
N ALA A 45 18.30 -8.89 10.53
CA ALA A 45 17.02 -8.99 11.23
C ALA A 45 17.02 -10.03 12.37
N GLN A 46 17.82 -11.08 12.27
CA GLN A 46 18.01 -12.08 13.35
C GLN A 46 18.44 -11.46 14.69
N LYS A 47 19.00 -10.25 14.68
CA LYS A 47 19.49 -9.54 15.87
C LYS A 47 18.55 -8.44 16.34
N LEU A 48 17.51 -8.13 15.57
CA LEU A 48 16.61 -7.01 15.78
C LEU A 48 15.28 -7.47 16.39
N ARG A 49 14.45 -6.51 16.78
CA ARG A 49 13.09 -6.79 17.26
C ARG A 49 12.19 -7.02 16.06
N SER A 50 11.45 -8.12 16.07
CA SER A 50 10.43 -8.39 15.06
C SER A 50 9.39 -7.26 15.02
N SER A 51 9.19 -6.71 13.85
CA SER A 51 8.20 -5.67 13.57
C SER A 51 7.76 -5.78 12.11
N PRO A 52 6.45 -5.63 11.81
CA PRO A 52 5.98 -5.55 10.44
C PRO A 52 6.33 -4.20 9.78
N VAL A 53 6.79 -3.20 10.54
CA VAL A 53 7.15 -1.87 10.02
C VAL A 53 8.41 -1.94 9.16
N GLY A 54 8.36 -1.36 7.96
CA GLY A 54 9.49 -1.25 7.04
C GLY A 54 9.09 -1.38 5.57
N SER A 55 10.09 -1.47 4.70
CA SER A 55 9.90 -1.59 3.25
C SER A 55 9.94 -3.03 2.79
N TYR A 56 9.01 -3.36 1.91
CA TYR A 56 8.82 -4.69 1.34
C TYR A 56 8.82 -4.63 -0.17
N ILE A 57 9.45 -5.63 -0.75
CA ILE A 57 9.45 -5.91 -2.17
C ILE A 57 8.37 -6.97 -2.45
N VAL A 58 7.51 -6.74 -3.45
CA VAL A 58 6.33 -7.57 -3.73
C VAL A 58 6.45 -8.33 -5.04
N ASP A 59 6.09 -9.62 -5.02
CA ASP A 59 6.01 -10.51 -6.19
C ASP A 59 4.59 -11.07 -6.32
N SER A 60 3.96 -10.88 -7.50
CA SER A 60 2.65 -11.45 -7.82
C SER A 60 2.53 -11.72 -9.31
N THR A 61 2.35 -12.99 -9.67
CA THR A 61 2.12 -13.38 -11.06
C THR A 61 0.79 -12.87 -11.59
N GLU A 62 -0.23 -12.78 -10.72
CA GLU A 62 -1.57 -12.36 -11.13
C GLU A 62 -1.60 -10.89 -11.49
N ILE A 63 -0.99 -10.03 -10.66
CA ILE A 63 -0.86 -8.61 -10.94
C ILE A 63 0.04 -8.39 -12.17
N GLU A 64 1.17 -9.11 -12.25
CA GLU A 64 2.11 -8.99 -13.37
C GLU A 64 1.50 -9.36 -14.72
N GLN A 65 0.56 -10.32 -14.78
CA GLN A 65 -0.11 -10.69 -16.03
C GLN A 65 -1.02 -9.59 -16.59
N VAL A 66 -1.58 -8.73 -15.74
CA VAL A 66 -2.50 -7.66 -16.17
C VAL A 66 -1.74 -6.54 -16.87
N LYS A 67 -0.62 -6.09 -16.29
CA LYS A 67 0.22 -5.01 -16.86
C LYS A 67 1.73 -5.27 -16.62
N PRO A 68 2.37 -6.19 -17.38
CA PRO A 68 3.76 -6.59 -17.16
C PRO A 68 4.79 -5.46 -17.26
N SER A 69 4.46 -4.37 -17.97
CA SER A 69 5.34 -3.21 -18.11
C SER A 69 5.39 -2.34 -16.85
N LEU A 70 4.32 -2.30 -16.05
CA LEU A 70 4.19 -1.42 -14.88
C LEU A 70 4.51 -2.14 -13.58
N THR A 71 4.37 -3.46 -13.52
CA THR A 71 4.43 -4.27 -12.29
C THR A 71 5.84 -4.76 -11.95
N LYS A 72 6.89 -4.16 -12.53
CA LYS A 72 8.28 -4.64 -12.37
C LYS A 72 8.89 -4.28 -11.02
N ASN A 73 8.38 -3.27 -10.33
CA ASN A 73 8.92 -2.80 -9.05
C ASN A 73 7.79 -2.61 -8.04
N MET A 74 7.06 -3.69 -7.77
CA MET A 74 5.98 -3.65 -6.78
C MET A 74 6.56 -3.57 -5.37
N THR A 75 6.01 -2.67 -4.56
CA THR A 75 6.51 -2.36 -3.21
C THR A 75 5.37 -2.12 -2.24
N ILE A 76 5.64 -2.36 -0.96
CA ILE A 76 4.79 -1.99 0.17
C ILE A 76 5.67 -1.36 1.25
N ASP A 77 5.26 -0.22 1.76
CA ASP A 77 5.91 0.48 2.87
C ASP A 77 4.97 0.51 4.08
N ILE A 78 5.29 -0.24 5.13
CA ILE A 78 4.45 -0.37 6.34
C ILE A 78 4.95 0.57 7.43
N HIS A 79 4.09 1.47 7.86
CA HIS A 79 4.31 2.46 8.91
C HIS A 79 3.56 2.10 10.20
N PRO A 80 4.14 2.42 11.38
CA PRO A 80 3.40 2.33 12.63
C PRO A 80 2.36 3.45 12.69
N THR A 81 1.23 3.19 13.34
CA THR A 81 0.31 4.25 13.76
C THR A 81 0.46 4.53 15.26
N ASP A 82 -0.27 5.54 15.74
CA ASP A 82 -0.42 5.83 17.16
C ASP A 82 -1.20 4.73 17.92
N THR A 83 -2.00 3.95 17.20
CA THR A 83 -2.84 2.88 17.73
C THR A 83 -2.08 1.53 17.75
N PRO A 84 -1.78 0.96 18.92
CA PRO A 84 -0.96 -0.25 19.00
C PRO A 84 -1.56 -1.45 18.27
N GLY A 85 -0.80 -2.01 17.33
CA GLY A 85 -1.21 -3.17 16.55
C GLY A 85 -1.98 -2.85 15.29
N ILE A 86 -2.28 -1.57 15.05
CA ILE A 86 -2.70 -1.05 13.76
C ILE A 86 -1.47 -0.50 13.03
N PHE A 87 -1.42 -0.72 11.73
CA PHE A 87 -0.38 -0.23 10.85
C PHE A 87 -1.02 0.39 9.61
N LYS A 88 -0.35 1.40 9.06
CA LYS A 88 -0.72 2.02 7.79
C LYS A 88 0.32 1.60 6.78
N ALA A 89 -0.08 1.11 5.63
CA ALA A 89 0.84 0.72 4.57
C ALA A 89 0.55 1.48 3.29
N GLU A 90 1.58 1.91 2.59
CA GLU A 90 1.46 2.37 1.22
C GLU A 90 1.84 1.23 0.29
N PHE A 91 1.09 1.06 -0.79
CA PHE A 91 1.40 0.07 -1.79
C PHE A 91 1.53 0.72 -3.16
N ASN A 92 2.52 0.26 -3.92
CA ASN A 92 2.63 0.55 -5.34
C ASN A 92 2.83 -0.77 -6.06
N PHE A 93 1.79 -1.24 -6.74
CA PHE A 93 1.83 -2.44 -7.57
C PHE A 93 2.03 -2.12 -9.05
N GLY A 94 2.21 -0.85 -9.41
CA GLY A 94 2.31 -0.35 -10.78
C GLY A 94 1.00 -0.39 -11.56
N ALA A 95 0.22 -1.47 -11.44
CA ALA A 95 -1.14 -1.55 -11.97
C ALA A 95 -2.15 -0.79 -11.08
N ALA A 96 -1.84 -0.67 -9.79
CA ALA A 96 -2.61 0.03 -8.78
C ALA A 96 -1.68 0.59 -7.70
N GLU A 97 -2.08 1.67 -7.06
CA GLU A 97 -1.37 2.29 -5.93
C GLU A 97 -2.36 2.85 -4.91
N GLY A 98 -1.94 2.93 -3.64
CA GLY A 98 -2.77 3.49 -2.59
C GLY A 98 -2.32 3.15 -1.18
N VAL A 99 -3.27 3.17 -0.25
CA VAL A 99 -3.04 3.00 1.19
C VAL A 99 -3.84 1.80 1.71
N MET A 100 -3.25 1.06 2.64
CA MET A 100 -3.88 -0.04 3.38
C MET A 100 -3.83 0.25 4.88
N ILE A 101 -4.90 -0.11 5.59
CA ILE A 101 -4.88 -0.22 7.05
C ILE A 101 -4.79 -1.70 7.40
N ILE A 102 -3.81 -2.07 8.20
CA ILE A 102 -3.53 -3.45 8.62
C ILE A 102 -3.75 -3.56 10.11
N GLY A 103 -4.49 -4.57 10.56
CA GLY A 103 -4.88 -4.72 11.96
C GLY A 103 -5.08 -6.16 12.40
N PRO A 104 -5.31 -6.38 13.70
CA PRO A 104 -5.39 -7.71 14.29
C PRO A 104 -6.73 -8.45 14.02
N SER A 105 -7.73 -7.73 13.52
CA SER A 105 -9.08 -8.20 13.21
C SER A 105 -9.80 -7.17 12.34
N ASP A 106 -10.78 -7.63 11.56
CA ASP A 106 -11.59 -6.80 10.67
C ASP A 106 -12.26 -5.64 11.44
N GLU A 107 -12.84 -5.91 12.61
CA GLU A 107 -13.43 -4.89 13.48
C GLU A 107 -12.45 -3.77 13.86
N ALA A 108 -11.18 -4.12 14.12
CA ALA A 108 -10.18 -3.14 14.53
C ALA A 108 -9.72 -2.27 13.34
N VAL A 109 -9.62 -2.89 12.16
CA VAL A 109 -9.33 -2.21 10.90
C VAL A 109 -10.48 -1.27 10.54
N ALA A 110 -11.73 -1.74 10.58
CA ALA A 110 -12.92 -0.96 10.32
C ALA A 110 -13.03 0.25 11.26
N GLN A 111 -12.95 0.02 12.59
CA GLN A 111 -13.00 1.10 13.58
C GLN A 111 -11.94 2.18 13.33
N TYR A 112 -10.69 1.77 13.07
CA TYR A 112 -9.64 2.73 12.76
C TYR A 112 -9.92 3.49 11.47
N SER A 113 -10.34 2.79 10.41
CA SER A 113 -10.65 3.40 9.11
C SER A 113 -11.80 4.41 9.17
N TYR A 114 -12.78 4.22 10.06
CA TYR A 114 -13.84 5.21 10.32
C TYR A 114 -13.29 6.43 11.07
N SER A 115 -12.47 6.23 12.10
CA SER A 115 -11.92 7.35 12.88
C SER A 115 -11.04 8.29 12.06
N ILE A 116 -10.30 7.78 11.08
CA ILE A 116 -9.43 8.61 10.22
C ILE A 116 -10.19 9.34 9.10
N LYS A 117 -11.45 8.97 8.82
CA LYS A 117 -12.33 9.72 7.92
C LYS A 117 -12.88 10.96 8.62
N ASP A 118 -13.40 10.78 9.83
CA ASP A 118 -14.08 11.82 10.62
C ASP A 118 -13.17 13.01 10.96
N VAL A 119 -11.90 12.73 11.32
CA VAL A 119 -10.92 13.78 11.65
C VAL A 119 -10.56 14.66 10.45
N SER A 120 -10.75 14.18 9.22
CA SER A 120 -10.46 14.97 8.02
C SER A 120 -11.56 15.97 7.65
N GLU A 121 -12.77 15.84 8.22
CA GLU A 121 -13.89 16.74 7.97
C GLU A 121 -13.95 17.91 8.99
N GLU A 122 -13.19 17.83 10.09
CA GLU A 122 -13.16 18.86 11.16
C GLU A 122 -11.94 19.81 11.11
N GLU A 123 -11.06 19.77 10.10
CA GLU A 123 -10.04 20.82 9.91
C GLU A 123 -10.60 22.02 9.12
N GLY A 124 -11.69 22.59 9.65
CA GLY A 124 -12.32 23.81 9.16
C GLY A 124 -12.60 24.78 10.30
N ASP A 125 -11.70 25.76 10.45
CA ASP A 125 -11.87 27.03 11.15
C ASP A 125 -11.66 27.04 12.68
N GLU A 126 -10.40 27.23 13.11
CA GLU A 126 -10.12 27.85 14.42
C GLU A 126 -9.60 29.26 14.22
N GLU A 127 -10.56 30.19 14.26
CA GLU A 127 -10.40 31.63 14.34
C GLU A 127 -9.57 32.04 15.57
N ASP A 128 -8.71 33.03 15.34
CA ASP A 128 -7.78 33.69 16.24
C ASP A 128 -8.46 34.18 17.54
N GLY A 129 -8.19 33.49 18.66
CA GLY A 129 -8.81 33.74 19.97
C GLY A 129 -7.79 34.07 21.06
N ASP A 130 -7.49 35.37 21.14
CA ASP A 130 -6.70 36.15 22.08
C ASP A 130 -6.15 35.54 23.40
N LYS A 131 -4.94 36.01 23.71
CA LYS A 131 -4.15 35.68 24.91
C LYS A 131 -4.80 36.21 26.19
N ASP A 132 -4.87 35.35 27.21
CA ASP A 132 -4.85 35.82 28.60
C ASP A 132 -3.99 34.93 29.51
N GLU A 133 -3.04 35.58 30.19
CA GLU A 133 -2.16 35.01 31.20
C GLU A 133 -2.93 34.64 32.48
N ALA A 134 -2.76 33.42 32.98
CA ALA A 134 -2.98 33.12 34.40
C ALA A 134 -1.98 32.07 34.92
N LYS A 135 -1.13 32.53 35.84
CA LYS A 135 -0.20 31.74 36.65
C LYS A 135 -0.96 30.83 37.61
N SER A 136 -0.62 29.53 37.68
CA SER A 136 -0.53 28.80 38.96
C SER A 136 0.06 27.40 38.84
N ALA A 137 1.18 27.23 39.56
CA ALA A 137 1.57 26.08 40.37
C ALA A 137 1.73 24.69 39.71
N ASP A 138 2.99 24.29 39.60
CA ASP A 138 3.46 22.90 39.47
C ASP A 138 2.86 21.96 40.52
N PRO A 139 2.34 20.80 40.11
CA PRO A 139 2.37 19.59 40.91
C PRO A 139 3.35 18.59 40.28
N ALA A 140 4.44 18.33 41.00
CA ALA A 140 5.43 17.31 40.68
C ALA A 140 4.80 15.95 40.33
N PRO A 141 5.19 15.27 39.24
CA PRO A 141 4.76 13.90 39.00
C PRO A 141 5.55 12.95 39.91
N ARG A 142 4.88 12.53 40.97
CA ARG A 142 5.23 11.36 41.79
C ARG A 142 5.44 10.15 40.88
N GLY A 143 6.56 9.48 41.08
CA GLY A 143 6.92 8.25 40.38
C GLY A 143 5.80 7.21 40.42
N LYS A 144 5.34 6.81 39.25
CA LYS A 144 4.64 5.55 39.03
C LYS A 144 5.57 4.63 38.26
N GLY A 145 6.02 3.57 38.93
CA GLY A 145 6.81 2.52 38.32
C GLY A 145 6.17 2.06 37.03
N SER A 146 6.94 2.12 35.95
CA SER A 146 6.59 1.55 34.66
C SER A 146 6.29 0.06 34.86
N LYS A 147 5.00 -0.29 34.89
CA LYS A 147 4.59 -1.68 34.75
C LYS A 147 5.17 -2.16 33.43
N LYS A 148 6.08 -3.14 33.48
CA LYS A 148 6.54 -3.86 32.30
C LYS A 148 5.30 -4.27 31.50
N SER A 149 5.07 -3.62 30.37
CA SER A 149 4.03 -4.03 29.44
C SER A 149 4.31 -5.49 29.09
N LYS A 150 3.38 -6.38 29.43
CA LYS A 150 3.46 -7.76 28.97
C LYS A 150 3.45 -7.67 27.45
N LYS A 151 4.56 -8.04 26.81
CA LYS A 151 4.64 -8.12 25.35
C LYS A 151 3.51 -9.03 24.89
N ALA A 152 2.54 -8.46 24.20
CA ALA A 152 1.50 -9.26 23.56
C ALA A 152 2.18 -10.28 22.63
N PRO A 153 1.66 -11.51 22.53
CA PRO A 153 2.20 -12.49 21.61
C PRO A 153 2.24 -11.91 20.18
N LEU A 154 3.39 -12.03 19.53
CA LEU A 154 3.56 -11.64 18.12
C LEU A 154 2.56 -12.43 17.27
N ARG A 155 1.65 -11.71 16.61
CA ARG A 155 0.71 -12.28 15.66
C ARG A 155 1.40 -12.42 14.32
N CYS A 156 1.12 -13.51 13.63
CA CYS A 156 1.56 -13.73 12.25
C CYS A 156 0.40 -13.55 11.26
N PHE A 157 -0.81 -13.25 11.74
CA PHE A 157 -2.01 -13.09 10.92
C PHE A 157 -2.64 -11.73 11.20
N TYR A 158 -3.02 -11.04 10.14
CA TYR A 158 -3.59 -9.72 10.14
C TYR A 158 -4.71 -9.62 9.09
N GLU A 159 -5.70 -8.81 9.41
CA GLU A 159 -6.74 -8.37 8.47
C GLU A 159 -6.32 -7.01 7.90
N LEU A 160 -6.80 -6.67 6.72
CA LEU A 160 -6.58 -5.35 6.13
C LEU A 160 -7.80 -4.83 5.38
N CYS A 161 -7.84 -3.51 5.27
CA CYS A 161 -8.63 -2.82 4.26
C CYS A 161 -7.73 -1.90 3.45
N LEU A 162 -8.11 -1.59 2.21
CA LEU A 162 -7.34 -0.71 1.34
C LEU A 162 -8.24 0.23 0.55
N ARG A 163 -7.61 1.33 0.15
CA ARG A 163 -8.10 2.28 -0.85
C ARG A 163 -6.97 2.62 -1.79
N GLY A 164 -7.32 2.99 -3.00
CA GLY A 164 -6.32 3.30 -4.01
C GLY A 164 -6.95 3.62 -5.35
N ARG A 165 -6.08 3.77 -6.34
CA ARG A 165 -6.45 3.99 -7.72
C ARG A 165 -5.70 3.03 -8.63
N ASP A 166 -6.29 2.75 -9.78
CA ASP A 166 -5.63 2.02 -10.83
C ASP A 166 -4.66 2.92 -11.62
N ALA A 167 -3.89 2.32 -12.54
CA ALA A 167 -2.94 3.06 -13.36
C ALA A 167 -3.58 4.08 -14.33
N SER A 168 -4.90 4.09 -14.50
CA SER A 168 -5.61 5.15 -15.23
C SER A 168 -6.12 6.28 -14.34
N GLY A 169 -5.96 6.15 -13.02
CA GLY A 169 -6.35 7.14 -12.03
C GLY A 169 -7.75 6.94 -11.47
N TRP A 170 -8.51 5.93 -11.94
CA TRP A 170 -9.81 5.61 -11.38
C TRP A 170 -9.66 4.95 -10.02
N LEU A 171 -10.52 5.33 -9.07
CA LEU A 171 -10.56 4.69 -7.76
C LEU A 171 -10.89 3.21 -7.91
N LEU A 172 -10.21 2.37 -7.12
CA LEU A 172 -10.39 0.92 -7.15
C LEU A 172 -11.78 0.51 -6.64
N ASN A 173 -12.39 1.35 -5.81
CA ASN A 173 -13.73 1.18 -5.29
C ASN A 173 -14.30 2.57 -4.94
N LEU A 174 -15.46 2.92 -5.52
CA LEU A 174 -16.10 4.21 -5.28
C LEU A 174 -16.85 4.25 -3.94
N ASP A 175 -17.52 3.14 -3.59
CA ASP A 175 -18.49 3.14 -2.49
C ASP A 175 -17.92 2.54 -1.18
N ASP A 176 -16.88 1.69 -1.26
CA ASP A 176 -16.35 0.98 -0.10
C ASP A 176 -14.82 0.83 -0.11
N TYR A 177 -14.24 0.24 0.94
CA TYR A 177 -12.86 -0.23 0.96
C TYR A 177 -12.78 -1.70 0.53
N CYS A 178 -11.70 -2.07 -0.15
CA CYS A 178 -11.44 -3.48 -0.41
C CYS A 178 -10.82 -4.13 0.83
N THR A 179 -11.06 -5.42 1.03
CA THR A 179 -10.60 -6.16 2.22
C THR A 179 -9.58 -7.23 1.87
N GLY A 180 -8.85 -7.74 2.86
CA GLY A 180 -7.89 -8.80 2.64
C GLY A 180 -7.24 -9.30 3.91
N THR A 181 -6.29 -10.22 3.73
CA THR A 181 -5.53 -10.83 4.82
C THR A 181 -4.04 -10.81 4.54
N ILE A 182 -3.23 -10.70 5.60
CA ILE A 182 -1.79 -10.87 5.58
C ILE A 182 -1.40 -11.99 6.53
N MET A 183 -0.59 -12.91 6.04
CA MET A 183 -0.02 -14.02 6.83
C MET A 183 1.50 -14.02 6.73
N PHE A 184 2.17 -13.63 7.81
CA PHE A 184 3.61 -13.74 7.97
C PHE A 184 4.03 -15.20 8.15
N SER A 185 5.14 -15.58 7.49
CA SER A 185 5.65 -16.95 7.52
C SER A 185 6.22 -17.36 8.88
N ASP A 186 6.64 -16.38 9.67
CA ASP A 186 7.33 -16.60 10.93
C ASP A 186 7.12 -15.42 11.91
N ARG A 187 7.77 -15.53 13.07
CA ARG A 187 7.74 -14.50 14.12
C ARG A 187 8.76 -13.38 13.90
N GLN A 188 9.59 -13.43 12.85
CA GLN A 188 10.49 -12.34 12.49
C GLN A 188 9.76 -11.26 11.69
N LEU A 189 8.62 -11.59 11.08
CA LEU A 189 7.75 -10.67 10.34
C LEU A 189 8.43 -10.07 9.10
N VAL A 190 9.35 -10.82 8.50
CA VAL A 190 10.18 -10.39 7.37
C VAL A 190 9.65 -10.88 6.02
N HIS A 191 8.74 -11.84 6.02
CA HIS A 191 8.13 -12.38 4.83
C HIS A 191 6.66 -12.69 5.11
N PHE A 192 5.78 -12.34 4.17
CA PHE A 192 4.37 -12.64 4.26
C PHE A 192 3.75 -12.93 2.89
N THR A 193 2.63 -13.64 2.93
CA THR A 193 1.68 -13.77 1.84
C THR A 193 0.46 -12.91 2.12
N ALA A 194 -0.12 -12.33 1.09
CA ALA A 194 -1.37 -11.60 1.21
C ALA A 194 -2.37 -12.03 0.14
N ASP A 195 -3.63 -12.08 0.55
CA ASP A 195 -4.79 -12.28 -0.30
C ASP A 195 -5.67 -11.05 -0.13
N VAL A 196 -5.93 -10.34 -1.22
CA VAL A 196 -6.47 -8.99 -1.19
C VAL A 196 -7.50 -8.85 -2.29
N ASP A 197 -8.66 -8.30 -1.96
CA ASP A 197 -9.62 -7.84 -2.94
C ASP A 197 -9.06 -6.58 -3.64
N LEU A 198 -8.87 -6.67 -4.95
CA LEU A 198 -8.34 -5.61 -5.78
C LEU A 198 -9.08 -5.59 -7.12
N PRO A 199 -10.24 -4.91 -7.18
CA PRO A 199 -11.04 -4.81 -8.39
C PRO A 199 -10.23 -4.28 -9.56
N GLY A 200 -10.45 -4.84 -10.75
CA GLY A 200 -9.71 -4.46 -11.96
C GLY A 200 -8.31 -5.08 -12.07
N VAL A 201 -7.85 -5.87 -11.09
CA VAL A 201 -6.57 -6.57 -11.15
C VAL A 201 -6.78 -8.08 -11.15
N GLY A 202 -6.46 -8.72 -12.29
CA GLY A 202 -6.50 -10.17 -12.46
C GLY A 202 -7.92 -10.69 -12.32
N ASN A 203 -8.12 -11.64 -11.42
CA ASN A 203 -9.43 -12.21 -11.10
C ASN A 203 -10.18 -11.43 -10.00
N GLY A 204 -9.68 -10.25 -9.60
CA GLY A 204 -10.24 -9.44 -8.53
C GLY A 204 -9.71 -9.78 -7.13
N HIS A 205 -9.06 -10.92 -6.93
CA HIS A 205 -8.46 -11.32 -5.65
C HIS A 205 -7.00 -11.78 -5.82
N PRO A 206 -6.05 -10.88 -6.13
CA PRO A 206 -4.66 -11.26 -6.33
C PRO A 206 -3.98 -11.78 -5.07
N TRP A 207 -3.34 -12.94 -5.19
CA TRP A 207 -2.35 -13.40 -4.22
C TRP A 207 -0.96 -12.81 -4.54
N PHE A 208 -0.31 -12.21 -3.55
CA PHE A 208 1.09 -11.81 -3.63
C PHE A 208 1.96 -12.24 -2.44
N ASN A 209 3.27 -12.24 -2.68
CA ASN A 209 4.31 -12.46 -1.68
C ASN A 209 5.07 -11.16 -1.44
N ALA A 210 5.40 -10.87 -0.18
CA ALA A 210 6.17 -9.70 0.19
C ALA A 210 7.41 -10.09 1.00
N GLN A 211 8.54 -9.45 0.72
CA GLN A 211 9.82 -9.69 1.39
C GLN A 211 10.40 -8.38 1.89
N LYS A 212 10.67 -8.32 3.19
CA LYS A 212 11.23 -7.14 3.85
C LYS A 212 12.68 -6.93 3.43
N VAL A 213 13.02 -5.68 3.15
CA VAL A 213 14.36 -5.25 2.75
C VAL A 213 14.91 -4.11 3.61
N SER A 214 14.05 -3.41 4.34
CA SER A 214 14.43 -2.32 5.26
C SER A 214 13.48 -2.29 6.46
N ASP A 215 13.96 -1.85 7.62
CA ASP A 215 13.12 -1.51 8.80
C ASP A 215 12.58 -0.08 8.75
N ILE A 216 13.11 0.74 7.85
CA ILE A 216 12.71 2.12 7.63
C ILE A 216 11.89 2.13 6.36
N PRO A 217 10.59 2.49 6.42
CA PRO A 217 9.77 2.70 5.24
C PRO A 217 10.37 3.79 4.35
N ASP A 218 10.30 3.61 3.04
CA ASP A 218 10.89 4.55 2.07
C ASP A 218 9.93 5.71 1.73
N SER A 219 8.62 5.48 1.85
CA SER A 219 7.57 6.47 1.60
C SER A 219 7.33 7.44 2.77
N CYS A 220 6.70 8.59 2.49
CA CYS A 220 6.44 9.63 3.50
C CYS A 220 5.07 9.53 4.20
N GLY A 221 4.25 8.52 3.91
CA GLY A 221 2.96 8.32 4.59
C GLY A 221 1.76 8.89 3.85
N GLU A 222 1.51 8.55 2.58
CA GLU A 222 0.34 9.03 1.82
C GLU A 222 -0.98 8.95 2.59
N GLU A 223 -1.79 10.00 2.54
CA GLU A 223 -3.03 10.11 3.32
C GLU A 223 -4.13 9.17 2.81
N TRP A 224 -4.89 8.59 3.76
CA TRP A 224 -6.01 7.69 3.47
C TRP A 224 -7.14 8.40 2.71
N THR A 225 -7.34 9.68 3.00
CA THR A 225 -8.41 10.53 2.46
C THR A 225 -8.18 10.97 1.02
N LYS A 226 -6.94 10.92 0.53
CA LYS A 226 -6.59 11.18 -0.88
C LYS A 226 -7.30 10.25 -1.88
N TYR A 227 -7.81 9.12 -1.40
CA TYR A 227 -8.47 8.09 -2.21
C TYR A 227 -9.98 8.02 -1.91
N VAL A 228 -10.59 9.17 -1.66
CA VAL A 228 -12.04 9.34 -1.55
C VAL A 228 -12.48 10.26 -2.68
N GLU A 229 -13.64 10.01 -3.30
CA GLU A 229 -14.22 11.02 -4.17
C GLU A 229 -14.58 12.23 -3.31
N ASP A 230 -14.05 13.40 -3.67
CA ASP A 230 -14.57 14.64 -3.13
C ASP A 230 -16.01 14.77 -3.65
N GLU A 231 -17.01 14.65 -2.77
CA GLU A 231 -18.43 14.92 -3.11
C GLU A 231 -18.64 16.35 -3.68
N SER A 232 -17.61 17.19 -3.67
CA SER A 232 -17.64 18.58 -4.13
C SER A 232 -17.79 18.78 -5.65
N ASP A 233 -17.62 17.76 -6.49
CA ASP A 233 -17.66 17.92 -7.96
C ASP A 233 -18.97 17.47 -8.65
N SER A 234 -19.97 16.99 -7.91
CA SER A 234 -21.19 16.41 -8.52
C SER A 234 -22.43 17.31 -8.55
N ASP A 235 -22.46 18.44 -7.84
CA ASP A 235 -23.72 19.19 -7.62
C ASP A 235 -23.82 20.58 -8.30
N ASP A 236 -22.84 21.03 -9.10
CA ASP A 236 -22.84 22.43 -9.59
C ASP A 236 -23.21 22.69 -11.07
N GLU A 237 -23.56 21.68 -11.87
CA GLU A 237 -23.96 21.92 -13.28
C GLU A 237 -25.30 21.33 -13.74
N TRP A 238 -25.99 20.49 -12.95
CA TRP A 238 -27.25 19.89 -13.44
C TRP A 238 -28.46 20.86 -13.44
N TRP A 239 -28.44 21.91 -12.61
CA TRP A 239 -29.54 22.89 -12.53
C TRP A 239 -29.44 24.00 -13.59
N ARG A 240 -28.25 24.22 -14.17
CA ARG A 240 -28.05 25.28 -15.19
C ARG A 240 -28.66 24.94 -16.55
N SER A 241 -28.99 23.67 -16.82
CA SER A 241 -29.51 23.25 -18.13
C SER A 241 -31.04 23.27 -18.26
N HIS A 242 -31.81 23.60 -17.20
CA HIS A 242 -33.28 23.46 -17.23
C HIS A 242 -34.11 24.76 -17.18
N TYR A 243 -33.49 25.94 -17.32
CA TYR A 243 -34.21 27.24 -17.31
C TYR A 243 -34.01 28.10 -18.57
N PHE A 244 -33.90 27.50 -19.75
CA PHE A 244 -34.02 28.23 -21.03
C PHE A 244 -34.95 27.51 -22.01
N TYR A 245 -36.21 27.28 -21.59
CA TYR A 245 -37.30 26.91 -22.50
C TYR A 245 -38.63 27.48 -22.03
N TYR A 246 -38.66 28.78 -21.73
CA TYR A 246 -39.90 29.57 -21.75
C TYR A 246 -39.56 31.02 -22.07
N GLU A 247 -39.50 31.33 -23.36
CA GLU A 247 -39.88 32.63 -23.94
C GLU A 247 -40.29 32.43 -25.40
#